data_AF-A0A914QZD7-F1
#
_entry.id   AF-A0A914QZD7-F1
#
_cell.length_a   1.000
_cell.length_b   1.000
_cell.length_c   1.000
_cell.angle_alpha   90.00
_cell.angle_beta   90.00
_cell.angle_gamma   90.00
#
_symmetry.space_group_name_H-M   'P 1'
#
loop_
_entity.id
_entity.type
_entity.pdbx_description
1 polymer ?
#
loop_
_entity_poly.entity_id
_entity_poly.type
_entity_poly.pdbx_seq_one_letter_code
_entity_poly.pdbx_strand_id
1 'polypeptide(L)'
;MRHHKSAVEALSDPVSPLIAILRRCTIDTLMMHFNIPQFADIDQFLALIANKIGRLKKGGRLDRNAAGKHVLNAWTSGKLRNYTQPPENRPKIDDDVVCSSELLSSFSKEFNLDHVDDNAVVEGLPENVMQIDTAYDPSVPREGDMNGDTALEEATPNNKNVVIIGRTTEKEKWKS
;
A
#
# COMPACT_ATOMS: atom_id res chain seq x y z
N MET A 1 7.31 2.52 12.90
CA MET A 1 6.63 2.61 11.59
C MET A 1 7.65 2.88 10.49
N ARG A 2 7.82 1.96 9.53
CA ARG A 2 8.65 2.22 8.36
C ARG A 2 7.89 3.16 7.44
N HIS A 3 8.31 4.42 7.36
CA HIS A 3 7.86 5.32 6.31
C HIS A 3 8.35 4.73 4.97
N HIS A 4 7.46 4.10 4.20
CA HIS A 4 7.74 3.83 2.79
C HIS A 4 7.92 5.21 2.13
N LYS A 5 9.16 5.61 1.88
CA LYS A 5 9.41 6.72 0.94
C LYS A 5 8.74 6.32 -0.36
N SER A 6 7.77 7.10 -0.83
CA SER A 6 7.25 6.91 -2.17
C SER A 6 8.44 6.97 -3.14
N ALA A 7 8.45 6.12 -4.16
CA ALA A 7 9.55 6.07 -5.14
C ALA A 7 9.88 7.47 -5.70
N VAL A 8 8.87 8.34 -5.76
CA VAL A 8 8.95 9.74 -6.15
C VAL A 8 9.88 10.57 -5.25
N GLU A 9 9.89 10.34 -3.94
CA GLU A 9 10.71 11.12 -3.02
C GLU A 9 12.20 10.77 -3.09
N ALA A 10 12.53 9.56 -3.55
CA ALA A 10 13.89 9.09 -3.75
C ALA A 10 14.52 9.53 -5.08
N LEU A 11 13.73 10.11 -6.00
CA LEU A 11 14.25 10.57 -7.29
C LEU A 11 15.17 11.79 -7.12
N SER A 12 16.38 11.68 -7.68
CA SER A 12 17.36 12.77 -7.78
C SER A 12 16.95 13.83 -8.79
N ASP A 13 16.36 13.39 -9.92
CA ASP A 13 15.82 14.25 -10.96
C ASP A 13 14.33 13.94 -11.24
N PRO A 14 13.40 14.71 -10.65
CA PRO A 14 11.97 14.56 -10.92
C PRO A 14 11.54 15.22 -12.24
N VAL A 15 12.39 16.01 -12.92
CA VAL A 15 12.02 16.80 -14.11
C VAL A 15 12.05 15.94 -15.37
N SER A 16 13.05 15.07 -15.53
CA SER A 16 13.15 14.15 -16.68
C SER A 16 11.88 13.31 -16.93
N PRO A 17 11.34 12.55 -15.95
CA PRO A 17 10.11 11.77 -16.16
C PRO A 17 8.89 12.62 -16.47
N LEU A 18 8.87 13.87 -15.99
CA LEU A 18 7.79 14.82 -16.23
C LEU A 18 7.64 15.17 -17.71
N ILE A 19 8.74 15.27 -18.45
CA ILE A 19 8.71 15.52 -19.90
C ILE A 19 7.91 14.43 -20.62
N ALA A 20 8.11 13.16 -20.23
CA ALA A 20 7.39 12.04 -20.82
C ALA A 20 5.91 12.01 -20.43
N ILE A 21 5.59 12.39 -19.19
CA ILE A 21 4.21 12.46 -18.70
C ILE A 21 3.45 13.61 -19.37
N LEU A 22 4.05 14.79 -19.47
CA LEU A 22 3.43 15.96 -20.08
C LEU A 22 3.08 15.73 -21.55
N ARG A 23 3.85 14.89 -22.27
CA ARG A 23 3.50 14.48 -23.65
C ARG A 23 2.23 13.64 -23.74
N ARG A 24 1.80 13.00 -22.65
CA ARG A 24 0.57 12.18 -22.59
C ARG A 24 -0.64 12.97 -22.13
N CYS A 25 -0.44 14.19 -21.61
CA CYS A 25 -1.50 15.05 -21.12
C CYS A 25 -1.71 16.23 -22.08
N THR A 26 -2.96 16.64 -22.27
CA THR A 26 -3.23 17.91 -22.94
C THR A 26 -2.97 19.08 -21.98
N ILE A 27 -2.56 20.23 -22.53
CA ILE A 27 -2.31 21.45 -21.76
C ILE A 27 -3.56 21.86 -20.98
N ASP A 28 -4.75 21.77 -21.58
CA ASP A 28 -6.02 22.11 -20.94
C ASP A 28 -6.31 21.24 -19.71
N THR A 29 -6.01 19.94 -19.79
CA THR A 29 -6.19 19.02 -18.65
C THR A 29 -5.28 19.43 -17.49
N LEU A 30 -4.04 19.78 -17.78
CA LEU A 30 -3.06 20.22 -16.77
C LEU A 30 -3.46 21.55 -16.14
N MET A 31 -3.89 22.51 -16.97
CA MET A 31 -4.41 23.80 -16.52
C MET A 31 -5.61 23.63 -15.60
N MET A 32 -6.57 22.79 -15.96
CA MET A 32 -7.77 22.55 -15.16
C MET A 32 -7.44 21.81 -13.85
N HIS A 33 -6.61 20.77 -13.91
CA HIS A 33 -6.26 19.94 -12.75
C HIS A 33 -5.43 20.71 -11.73
N PHE A 34 -4.40 21.43 -12.18
CA PHE A 34 -3.54 22.21 -11.28
C PHE A 34 -4.07 23.63 -11.05
N ASN A 35 -5.12 24.04 -11.77
CA ASN A 35 -5.72 25.37 -11.71
C ASN A 35 -4.62 26.45 -11.85
N ILE A 36 -3.92 26.39 -12.97
CA ILE A 36 -2.82 27.26 -13.37
C ILE A 36 -3.14 27.91 -14.73
N PRO A 37 -2.56 29.09 -15.02
CA PRO A 37 -2.73 29.71 -16.33
C PRO A 37 -2.02 28.91 -17.43
N GLN A 38 -2.26 29.31 -18.68
CA GLN A 38 -1.58 28.72 -19.83
C GLN A 38 -0.06 28.85 -19.71
N PHE A 39 0.63 27.79 -20.13
CA PHE A 39 2.08 27.70 -20.15
C PHE A 39 2.51 27.12 -21.50
N ALA A 40 3.71 27.52 -21.95
CA ALA A 40 4.30 27.03 -23.20
C ALA A 40 5.42 26.00 -22.93
N ASP A 41 6.09 26.13 -21.80
CA ASP A 41 7.27 25.34 -21.46
C ASP A 41 7.14 24.65 -20.10
N ILE A 42 7.91 23.57 -19.93
CA ILE A 42 7.97 22.78 -18.70
C ILE A 42 8.52 23.61 -17.55
N ASP A 43 9.52 24.46 -17.80
CA ASP A 43 10.05 25.35 -16.77
C ASP A 43 9.00 26.36 -16.30
N GLN A 44 8.18 26.89 -17.21
CA GLN A 44 7.07 27.78 -16.88
C GLN A 44 5.98 27.05 -16.09
N PHE A 45 5.61 25.82 -16.51
CA PHE A 45 4.67 24.97 -15.79
C PHE A 45 5.13 24.71 -14.34
N LEU A 46 6.38 24.30 -14.16
CA LEU A 46 6.96 24.04 -12.84
C LEU A 46 7.05 25.30 -12.00
N ALA A 47 7.36 26.45 -12.59
CA ALA A 47 7.37 27.73 -11.90
C ALA A 47 5.97 28.11 -11.36
N LEU A 48 4.93 27.95 -12.19
CA LEU A 48 3.54 28.22 -11.78
C LEU A 48 3.12 27.31 -10.62
N ILE A 49 3.46 26.02 -10.69
CA ILE A 49 3.15 25.07 -9.62
C ILE A 49 3.94 25.39 -8.36
N ALA A 50 5.25 25.62 -8.46
CA ALA A 50 6.11 25.98 -7.33
C ALA A 50 5.59 27.21 -6.57
N ASN A 51 5.10 28.20 -7.31
CA ASN A 51 4.51 29.42 -6.74
C ASN A 51 3.22 29.08 -6.00
N LYS A 52 2.33 28.30 -6.62
CA LYS A 52 1.07 27.86 -6.03
C LYS A 52 1.24 27.04 -4.75
N ILE A 53 2.23 26.15 -4.71
CA ILE A 53 2.52 25.32 -3.51
C ILE A 53 3.42 26.04 -2.49
N GLY A 54 3.89 27.26 -2.79
CA GLY A 54 4.77 28.04 -1.92
C GLY A 54 6.16 27.43 -1.72
N ARG A 55 6.66 26.63 -2.66
CA ARG A 55 7.98 25.97 -2.55
C ARG A 55 9.04 26.81 -3.26
N LEU A 56 9.77 27.56 -2.45
CA LEU A 56 10.87 28.43 -2.88
C LEU A 56 12.18 27.92 -2.27
N LYS A 57 13.25 27.93 -3.07
CA LYS A 57 14.63 27.74 -2.62
C LYS A 57 15.13 29.01 -1.93
N LYS A 58 16.26 28.88 -1.23
CA LYS A 58 17.00 30.02 -0.66
C LYS A 58 17.25 31.07 -1.75
N GLY A 59 16.96 32.34 -1.43
CA GLY A 59 17.07 33.46 -2.38
C GLY A 59 15.86 33.67 -3.28
N GLY A 60 14.67 33.15 -2.91
CA GLY A 60 13.41 33.46 -3.59
C GLY A 60 13.22 32.80 -4.96
N ARG A 61 14.09 31.86 -5.34
CA ARG A 61 13.96 31.10 -6.59
C ARG A 61 12.96 29.97 -6.43
N LEU A 62 12.07 29.78 -7.40
CA LEU A 62 11.09 28.70 -7.38
C LEU A 62 11.75 27.32 -7.41
N ASP A 63 11.31 26.41 -6.52
CA ASP A 63 11.88 25.07 -6.43
C ASP A 63 11.26 24.11 -7.44
N ARG A 64 11.90 24.02 -8.61
CA ARG A 64 11.51 23.09 -9.69
C ARG A 64 11.47 21.63 -9.26
N ASN A 65 12.36 21.19 -8.36
CA ASN A 65 12.40 19.79 -7.95
C ASN A 65 11.22 19.45 -7.04
N ALA A 66 10.91 20.34 -6.09
CA ALA A 66 9.76 20.18 -5.21
C ALA A 66 8.44 20.21 -6.00
N ALA A 67 8.29 21.13 -6.96
CA ALA A 67 7.15 21.16 -7.86
C ALA A 67 7.07 19.88 -8.71
N GLY A 68 8.20 19.40 -9.23
CA GLY A 68 8.23 18.20 -10.05
C GLY A 68 7.75 16.96 -9.30
N LYS A 69 8.23 16.77 -8.06
CA LYS A 69 7.76 15.71 -7.16
C LYS A 69 6.28 15.82 -6.84
N HIS A 70 5.77 17.04 -6.63
CA HIS A 70 4.36 17.27 -6.37
C HIS A 70 3.48 16.79 -7.54
N VAL A 71 3.86 17.14 -8.77
CA VAL A 71 3.15 16.70 -9.98
C VAL A 71 3.26 15.19 -10.16
N LEU A 72 4.45 14.63 -9.97
CA LEU A 72 4.66 13.19 -10.11
C LEU A 72 3.86 12.38 -9.09
N ASN A 73 3.75 12.87 -7.85
CA ASN A 73 2.88 12.29 -6.83
C ASN A 73 1.40 12.36 -7.23
N ALA A 74 0.94 13.47 -7.83
CA ALA A 74 -0.43 13.60 -8.31
C ALA A 74 -0.73 12.62 -9.46
N TRP A 75 0.26 12.37 -10.32
CA TRP A 75 0.18 11.37 -11.39
C TRP A 75 0.12 9.94 -10.85
N THR A 76 1.03 9.54 -9.95
CA THR A 76 1.04 8.18 -9.37
C THR A 76 -0.13 7.91 -8.44
N SER A 77 -0.70 8.95 -7.83
CA SER A 77 -1.93 8.82 -7.02
C SER A 77 -3.21 8.71 -7.86
N GLY A 78 -3.12 8.80 -9.19
CA GLY A 78 -4.28 8.76 -10.09
C GLY A 78 -5.17 10.01 -10.06
N LYS A 79 -4.73 11.10 -9.42
CA LYS A 79 -5.48 12.37 -9.41
C LYS A 79 -5.49 13.01 -10.79
N LEU A 80 -4.37 12.89 -11.50
CA LEU A 80 -4.27 13.29 -12.90
C LEU A 80 -4.76 12.14 -13.79
N ARG A 81 -5.94 12.30 -14.38
CA ARG A 81 -6.51 11.31 -15.31
C ARG A 81 -5.54 11.04 -16.45
N ASN A 82 -5.19 9.78 -16.65
CA ASN A 82 -4.36 9.31 -17.74
C ASN A 82 -4.97 8.06 -18.39
N TYR A 83 -4.83 7.98 -19.71
CA TYR A 83 -5.22 6.82 -20.48
C TYR A 83 -4.10 6.53 -21.48
N THR A 84 -3.72 5.26 -21.59
CA THR A 84 -2.85 4.79 -22.66
C THR A 84 -3.73 4.11 -23.70
N GLN A 85 -3.62 4.56 -24.95
CA GLN A 85 -4.24 3.83 -26.04
C GLN A 85 -3.61 2.43 -26.11
N PRO A 86 -4.40 1.36 -26.23
CA PRO A 86 -3.87 0.05 -26.57
C PRO A 86 -3.04 0.17 -27.86
N PRO A 87 -1.95 -0.57 -28.01
CA PRO A 87 -1.15 -0.53 -29.23
C PRO A 87 -2.03 -0.82 -30.46
N GLU A 88 -1.98 0.04 -31.47
CA GLU A 88 -2.79 -0.06 -32.69
C GLU A 88 -2.50 -1.35 -33.47
N ASN A 89 -1.22 -1.72 -33.51
CA ASN A 89 -0.75 -2.98 -34.05
C ASN A 89 -0.66 -3.99 -32.91
N ARG A 90 -1.81 -4.43 -32.39
CA ARG A 90 -1.82 -5.78 -31.83
C ARG A 90 -1.35 -6.69 -32.96
N PRO A 91 -0.26 -7.47 -32.80
CA PRO A 91 -0.10 -8.59 -33.70
C PRO A 91 -1.43 -9.34 -33.68
N LYS A 92 -1.90 -9.79 -34.84
CA LYS A 92 -3.02 -10.73 -34.93
C LYS A 92 -2.56 -12.04 -34.28
N ILE A 93 -2.37 -11.99 -32.98
CA ILE A 93 -2.36 -13.12 -32.10
C ILE A 93 -3.83 -13.45 -32.05
N ASP A 94 -4.19 -14.58 -32.64
CA ASP A 94 -5.54 -15.11 -32.56
C ASP A 94 -6.01 -15.00 -31.09
N ASP A 95 -7.24 -14.54 -30.86
CA ASP A 95 -7.75 -14.31 -29.50
C ASP A 95 -7.57 -15.57 -28.61
N ASP A 96 -7.49 -16.76 -29.23
CA ASP A 96 -7.16 -18.05 -28.65
C ASP A 96 -5.79 -18.11 -27.91
N VAL A 97 -4.79 -17.33 -28.33
CA VAL A 97 -3.45 -17.35 -27.72
C VAL A 97 -3.34 -16.35 -26.55
N VAL A 98 -4.02 -15.19 -26.62
CA VAL A 98 -4.07 -14.22 -25.49
C VAL A 98 -4.94 -14.76 -24.35
N CYS A 99 -5.98 -15.53 -24.69
CA CYS A 99 -6.79 -16.31 -23.75
C CYS A 99 -6.33 -17.78 -23.68
N SER A 100 -5.06 -18.08 -23.92
CA SER A 100 -4.57 -19.45 -23.74
C SER A 100 -4.75 -19.86 -22.27
N SER A 101 -5.63 -20.85 -22.09
CA SER A 101 -5.99 -21.41 -20.80
C SER A 101 -4.79 -22.10 -20.12
N GLU A 102 -3.65 -22.30 -20.77
CA GLU A 102 -2.52 -23.05 -20.18
C GLU A 102 -2.01 -22.46 -18.85
N LEU A 103 -1.87 -21.13 -18.77
CA LEU A 103 -1.53 -20.46 -17.51
C LEU A 103 -2.71 -20.50 -16.52
N LEU A 104 -3.93 -20.28 -17.00
CA LEU A 104 -5.14 -20.32 -16.18
C LEU A 104 -5.42 -21.72 -15.63
N SER A 105 -5.06 -22.77 -16.35
CA SER A 105 -5.28 -24.17 -15.99
C SER A 105 -4.31 -24.61 -14.90
N SER A 106 -3.08 -24.10 -14.93
CA SER A 106 -2.10 -24.32 -13.86
C SER A 106 -2.59 -23.69 -12.54
N PHE A 107 -3.10 -22.45 -12.59
CA PHE A 107 -3.66 -21.79 -11.41
C PHE A 107 -5.05 -22.31 -11.01
N SER A 108 -5.91 -22.66 -11.97
CA SER A 108 -7.28 -23.12 -11.73
C SER A 108 -7.34 -24.42 -10.95
N LYS A 109 -6.29 -25.26 -11.03
CA LYS A 109 -6.21 -26.49 -10.24
C LYS A 109 -6.19 -26.22 -8.74
N GLU A 110 -5.59 -25.11 -8.31
CA GLU A 110 -5.50 -24.72 -6.89
C GLU A 110 -6.76 -24.01 -6.37
N PHE A 111 -7.62 -23.52 -7.28
CA PHE A 111 -8.89 -22.86 -6.95
C PHE A 111 -10.12 -23.74 -7.19
N ASN A 112 -9.92 -25.05 -7.40
CA ASN A 112 -11.03 -25.96 -7.60
C ASN A 112 -11.72 -26.28 -6.27
N LEU A 113 -12.85 -25.61 -6.02
CA LEU A 113 -13.66 -25.76 -4.80
C LEU A 113 -14.45 -27.07 -4.75
N ASP A 114 -14.59 -27.77 -5.88
CA ASP A 114 -15.36 -29.03 -5.96
C ASP A 114 -14.66 -30.18 -5.21
N HIS A 115 -13.38 -30.01 -4.88
CA HIS A 115 -12.58 -30.96 -4.07
C HIS A 115 -12.58 -30.66 -2.57
N VAL A 116 -13.29 -29.62 -2.13
CA VAL A 116 -13.45 -29.33 -0.70
C VAL A 116 -14.68 -30.10 -0.22
N ASP A 117 -14.47 -31.13 0.60
CA ASP A 117 -15.58 -31.82 1.27
C ASP A 117 -16.36 -30.83 2.15
N ASP A 118 -17.69 -30.84 2.12
CA ASP A 118 -18.54 -30.01 2.99
C ASP A 118 -18.28 -30.28 4.49
N ASN A 119 -17.64 -31.42 4.81
CA ASN A 119 -17.21 -31.82 6.14
C ASN A 119 -15.70 -31.65 6.36
N ALA A 120 -15.00 -30.89 5.51
CA ALA A 120 -13.63 -30.51 5.73
C ALA A 120 -13.58 -29.65 7.00
N VAL A 121 -13.37 -30.32 8.13
CA VAL A 121 -13.06 -29.70 9.41
C VAL A 121 -11.75 -28.95 9.18
N VAL A 122 -11.86 -27.64 8.94
CA VAL A 122 -10.71 -26.75 8.94
C VAL A 122 -10.04 -26.95 10.29
N GLU A 123 -8.84 -27.52 10.30
CA GLU A 123 -8.13 -27.91 11.51
C GLU A 123 -8.00 -26.69 12.44
N GLY A 124 -8.81 -26.65 13.50
CA GLY A 124 -8.92 -25.53 14.44
C GLY A 124 -10.30 -24.85 14.54
N LEU A 125 -11.30 -25.20 13.73
CA LEU A 125 -12.69 -24.80 13.97
C LEU A 125 -13.46 -25.89 14.73
N PRO A 126 -14.24 -25.54 15.78
CA PRO A 126 -15.04 -26.51 16.51
C PRO A 126 -16.17 -27.07 15.61
N GLU A 127 -16.50 -28.36 15.79
CA GLU A 127 -17.41 -29.12 14.92
C GLU A 127 -18.86 -28.58 14.84
N ASN A 128 -19.22 -27.60 15.68
CA ASN A 128 -20.59 -27.10 15.85
C ASN A 128 -20.84 -25.66 15.34
N VAL A 129 -19.93 -25.09 14.56
CA VAL A 129 -20.01 -23.67 14.12
C VAL A 129 -21.27 -23.35 13.32
N MET A 130 -21.79 -24.30 12.54
CA MET A 130 -23.01 -24.11 11.71
C MET A 130 -24.33 -24.32 12.48
N GLN A 131 -24.29 -24.87 13.70
CA GLN A 131 -25.48 -25.19 14.51
C GLN A 131 -25.64 -24.25 15.72
N ILE A 132 -24.71 -23.31 15.86
CA ILE A 132 -24.80 -22.25 16.85
C ILE A 132 -25.52 -21.07 16.18
N ASP A 133 -26.83 -20.97 16.39
CA ASP A 133 -27.53 -19.69 16.32
C ASP A 133 -27.11 -18.84 17.53
N THR A 134 -25.84 -18.42 17.61
CA THR A 134 -25.47 -17.35 18.52
C THR A 134 -25.95 -16.05 17.91
N ALA A 135 -27.15 -15.64 18.30
CA ALA A 135 -27.39 -14.22 18.43
C ALA A 135 -26.23 -13.64 19.26
N TYR A 136 -25.53 -12.66 18.69
CA TYR A 136 -24.42 -11.98 19.35
C TYR A 136 -24.89 -11.44 20.69
N ASP A 137 -24.45 -12.07 21.78
CA ASP A 137 -24.71 -11.65 23.16
C ASP A 137 -23.46 -10.95 23.70
N PRO A 138 -23.45 -9.60 23.79
CA PRO A 138 -22.30 -8.83 24.25
C PRO A 138 -21.99 -9.01 25.74
N SER A 139 -22.80 -9.79 26.47
CA SER A 139 -22.65 -10.04 27.91
C SER A 139 -21.66 -11.17 28.23
N VAL A 140 -21.34 -12.02 27.24
CA VAL A 140 -20.54 -13.23 27.45
C VAL A 140 -19.07 -12.95 27.12
N PRO A 141 -18.13 -13.02 28.10
CA PRO A 141 -16.71 -12.77 27.86
C PRO A 141 -16.11 -13.86 26.97
N ARG A 142 -15.29 -13.45 26.00
CA ARG A 142 -14.65 -14.35 25.03
C ARG A 142 -13.52 -15.14 25.71
N GLU A 143 -13.75 -16.41 25.97
CA GLU A 143 -12.74 -17.37 26.43
C GLU A 143 -11.78 -17.67 25.28
N GLY A 144 -10.74 -16.85 25.14
CA GLY A 144 -9.73 -17.01 24.08
C GLY A 144 -8.64 -15.92 24.03
N ASP A 145 -8.85 -14.80 24.71
CA ASP A 145 -7.90 -13.69 24.70
C ASP A 145 -7.05 -13.66 25.98
N MET A 146 -6.13 -14.61 26.15
CA MET A 146 -4.92 -14.46 26.98
C MET A 146 -3.83 -15.33 26.33
N ASN A 147 -2.85 -14.78 25.61
CA ASN A 147 -1.76 -14.01 26.19
C ASN A 147 -1.14 -13.04 25.18
N GLY A 148 -1.16 -11.77 25.53
CA GLY A 148 -0.46 -10.69 24.83
C GLY A 148 -0.45 -9.47 25.74
N ASP A 149 0.45 -9.49 26.71
CA ASP A 149 0.70 -8.41 27.67
C ASP A 149 0.52 -7.01 27.06
N THR A 150 -0.52 -6.32 27.51
CA THR A 150 -0.51 -4.86 27.61
C THR A 150 -0.67 -4.54 29.09
N ALA A 151 0.44 -4.42 29.80
CA ALA A 151 0.45 -3.86 31.15
C ALA A 151 0.84 -2.38 31.07
N LEU A 152 -0.11 -1.50 31.39
CA LEU A 152 0.16 -0.22 32.05
C LEU A 152 -0.80 -0.13 33.26
N GLU A 153 -0.23 -0.54 34.39
CA GLU A 153 -0.36 -0.03 35.76
C GLU A 153 -1.54 0.91 36.12
N GLU A 154 -2.26 0.59 37.21
CA GLU A 154 -2.25 1.41 38.43
C GLU A 154 -2.89 0.71 39.67
N ALA A 155 -2.07 0.59 40.71
CA ALA A 155 -2.33 0.78 42.15
C ALA A 155 -3.32 -0.10 42.99
N THR A 156 -2.72 -1.13 43.61
CA THR A 156 -2.70 -1.44 45.09
C THR A 156 -3.93 -2.05 45.81
N PRO A 157 -3.76 -2.60 47.04
CA PRO A 157 -2.86 -3.70 47.43
C PRO A 157 -3.62 -4.77 48.23
N ASN A 158 -2.99 -5.93 48.49
CA ASN A 158 -2.75 -6.47 49.84
C ASN A 158 -2.58 -8.01 49.79
N ASN A 159 -1.46 -8.45 50.39
CA ASN A 159 -1.35 -9.67 51.19
C ASN A 159 -1.35 -11.01 50.43
N LYS A 160 -0.41 -11.95 50.62
CA LYS A 160 0.73 -12.12 51.53
C LYS A 160 1.63 -13.18 50.89
N ASN A 161 2.94 -12.95 50.95
CA ASN A 161 3.99 -13.94 51.16
C ASN A 161 4.26 -14.98 50.04
N VAL A 162 5.49 -15.34 49.66
CA VAL A 162 6.89 -14.91 49.88
C VAL A 162 7.65 -15.99 49.06
N VAL A 163 8.53 -15.63 48.10
CA VAL A 163 10.02 -15.67 48.26
C VAL A 163 10.54 -17.13 48.22
N ILE A 164 11.54 -17.57 47.44
CA ILE A 164 12.67 -16.85 46.81
C ILE A 164 13.57 -17.79 45.96
N ILE A 165 14.31 -17.18 45.00
CA ILE A 165 15.69 -17.46 44.47
C ILE A 165 15.97 -18.86 43.87
N GLY A 166 16.58 -19.02 42.69
CA GLY A 166 17.14 -18.07 41.71
C GLY A 166 18.35 -18.67 40.95
N ARG A 167 18.66 -18.05 39.80
CA ARG A 167 19.97 -17.98 39.07
C ARG A 167 20.48 -19.32 38.46
N THR A 168 21.06 -19.44 37.25
CA THR A 168 21.96 -18.62 36.42
C THR A 168 22.02 -19.14 34.95
N THR A 169 22.28 -18.24 33.98
CA THR A 169 23.20 -18.28 32.78
C THR A 169 23.48 -19.60 32.02
N GLU A 170 23.66 -19.73 30.69
CA GLU A 170 24.47 -18.95 29.72
C GLU A 170 24.36 -19.55 28.28
N LYS A 171 24.43 -18.69 27.25
CA LYS A 171 24.91 -18.76 25.82
C LYS A 171 24.98 -20.06 25.00
N GLU A 172 24.70 -19.93 23.69
CA GLU A 172 25.54 -20.37 22.53
C GLU A 172 24.97 -19.79 21.20
N LYS A 173 25.57 -18.78 20.55
CA LYS A 173 26.63 -18.81 19.50
C LYS A 173 26.51 -19.96 18.47
N TRP A 174 26.08 -19.62 17.24
CA TRP A 174 26.30 -20.44 16.05
C TRP A 174 27.23 -19.69 15.08
N LYS A 175 28.33 -20.35 14.68
CA LYS A 175 29.19 -19.93 13.56
C LYS A 175 29.59 -21.18 12.77
N SER A 176 29.55 -20.97 11.45
CA SER A 176 29.97 -21.83 10.32
C SER A 176 29.05 -22.98 9.95
#